data_AF-A0A350PJ22-F1
#
_entry.id   AF-A0A350PJ22-F1
#
_cell.length_a   1.000
_cell.length_b   1.000
_cell.length_c   1.000
_cell.angle_alpha   90.00
_cell.angle_beta   90.00
_cell.angle_gamma   90.00
#
_symmetry.space_group_name_H-M   'P 1'
#
loop_
_entity.id
_entity.type
_entity.pdbx_description
1 polymer ?
#
loop_
_entity_poly.entity_id
_entity_poly.type
_entity_poly.pdbx_seq_one_letter_code
_entity_poly.pdbx_strand_id
1 'polypeptide(L)'
;MTHDHHHNQEGNIKIAFFLNIGFTVLEFFGGLYVNSVAIISDALHDLGDSISLGLSWYLDHKSKQGANRSFTFGYTRFSLLGALINSLVLIAGSIFVINEAVARIITPEHTDAQGMLIFAIIGVSVNGYAAWKVSDGKTLNEKVISWHLLEDVLGWAAVLIVSIVLIFQDIHY
;
A
#
# COMPACT_ATOMS: atom_id res chain seq x y z
N MET A 1 -41.27 10.17 -6.51
CA MET A 1 -40.24 9.49 -7.33
C MET A 1 -38.98 9.47 -6.50
N THR A 2 -38.75 8.34 -5.83
CA THR A 2 -37.64 8.12 -4.90
C THR A 2 -36.52 7.48 -5.73
N HIS A 3 -35.38 8.16 -5.84
CA HIS A 3 -34.21 7.61 -6.51
C HIS A 3 -33.28 7.02 -5.45
N ASP A 4 -33.29 5.69 -5.33
CA ASP A 4 -32.30 4.90 -4.62
C ASP A 4 -30.98 4.88 -5.41
N HIS A 5 -29.91 5.40 -4.83
CA HIS A 5 -28.55 5.30 -5.34
C HIS A 5 -27.59 5.00 -4.20
N HIS A 6 -27.54 3.74 -3.74
CA HIS A 6 -26.73 3.38 -2.58
C HIS A 6 -26.10 1.97 -2.69
N HIS A 7 -25.54 1.57 -3.84
CA HIS A 7 -24.97 0.21 -3.95
C HIS A 7 -23.66 -0.01 -4.73
N ASN A 8 -23.00 0.99 -5.31
CA ASN A 8 -21.74 0.74 -6.08
C ASN A 8 -20.44 1.21 -5.41
N GLN A 9 -20.52 2.11 -4.41
CA GLN A 9 -19.35 2.80 -3.84
C GLN A 9 -18.55 1.91 -2.88
N GLU A 10 -19.23 1.20 -1.97
CA GLU A 10 -18.56 0.27 -1.05
C GLU A 10 -17.91 -0.92 -1.77
N GLY A 11 -18.45 -1.33 -2.92
CA GLY A 11 -17.95 -2.47 -3.70
C GLY A 11 -16.58 -2.20 -4.30
N ASN A 12 -16.36 -1.01 -4.86
CA ASN A 12 -15.10 -0.65 -5.51
C ASN A 12 -13.94 -0.57 -4.51
N ILE A 13 -14.18 0.01 -3.33
CA ILE A 13 -13.17 0.11 -2.27
C ILE A 13 -12.81 -1.26 -1.71
N LYS A 14 -13.80 -2.13 -1.46
CA LYS A 14 -13.53 -3.50 -0.99
C LYS A 14 -12.70 -4.28 -2.01
N ILE A 15 -13.05 -4.19 -3.29
CA ILE A 15 -12.29 -4.84 -4.35
C ILE A 15 -10.86 -4.32 -4.37
N ALA A 16 -10.65 -3.00 -4.39
CA ALA A 16 -9.31 -2.42 -4.38
C ALA A 16 -8.47 -2.88 -3.17
N PHE A 17 -9.07 -2.91 -1.97
CA PHE A 17 -8.39 -3.36 -0.75
C PHE A 17 -7.93 -4.83 -0.82
N PHE A 18 -8.82 -5.74 -1.23
CA PHE A 18 -8.45 -7.16 -1.35
C PHE A 18 -7.47 -7.42 -2.49
N LEU A 19 -7.55 -6.62 -3.56
CA LEU A 19 -6.67 -6.73 -4.70
C LEU A 19 -5.26 -6.23 -4.35
N ASN A 20 -5.15 -5.13 -3.60
CA ASN A 20 -3.89 -4.65 -3.04
C ASN A 20 -3.31 -5.70 -2.08
N ILE A 21 -4.01 -6.10 -1.00
CA ILE A 21 -3.49 -7.12 -0.06
C ILE A 21 -3.08 -8.42 -0.77
N GLY A 22 -3.87 -8.91 -1.72
CA GLY A 22 -3.55 -10.11 -2.47
C GLY A 22 -2.29 -9.95 -3.31
N PHE A 23 -2.09 -8.77 -3.89
CA PHE A 23 -0.91 -8.43 -4.67
C PHE A 23 0.32 -8.25 -3.78
N THR A 24 0.20 -7.57 -2.64
CA THR A 24 1.27 -7.43 -1.64
C THR A 24 1.87 -8.77 -1.21
N VAL A 25 1.02 -9.80 -1.04
CA VAL A 25 1.50 -11.15 -0.71
C VAL A 25 2.30 -11.75 -1.87
N LEU A 26 1.84 -11.57 -3.12
CA LEU A 26 2.55 -12.05 -4.30
C LEU A 26 3.89 -11.33 -4.49
N GLU A 27 3.94 -10.02 -4.24
CA GLU A 27 5.16 -9.23 -4.27
C GLU A 27 6.15 -9.66 -3.19
N PHE A 28 5.69 -9.93 -1.97
CA PHE A 28 6.58 -10.36 -0.90
C PHE A 28 7.31 -11.66 -1.27
N PHE A 29 6.58 -12.67 -1.77
CA PHE A 29 7.19 -13.92 -2.23
C PHE A 29 7.97 -13.76 -3.54
N GLY A 30 7.48 -12.92 -4.45
CA GLY A 30 8.11 -12.61 -5.73
C GLY A 30 9.44 -11.87 -5.57
N GLY A 31 9.49 -10.86 -4.72
CA GLY A 31 10.67 -10.09 -4.40
C GLY A 31 11.75 -10.93 -3.73
N LEU A 32 11.37 -11.86 -2.85
CA LEU A 32 12.30 -12.86 -2.31
C LEU A 32 12.84 -13.81 -3.39
N TYR A 33 11.99 -14.24 -4.33
CA TYR A 33 12.40 -15.12 -5.43
C TYR A 33 13.36 -14.43 -6.41
N VAL A 34 13.12 -13.16 -6.72
CA VAL A 34 13.88 -12.33 -7.67
C VAL A 34 15.08 -11.64 -6.98
N ASN A 35 15.20 -11.77 -5.65
CA ASN A 35 16.17 -11.07 -4.80
C ASN A 35 16.16 -9.55 -4.99
N SER A 36 14.96 -8.99 -5.14
CA SER A 36 14.75 -7.56 -5.41
C SER A 36 14.31 -6.82 -4.16
N VAL A 37 15.22 -6.04 -3.59
CA VAL A 37 14.90 -5.14 -2.47
C VAL A 37 13.85 -4.11 -2.86
N ALA A 38 13.80 -3.68 -4.13
CA ALA A 38 12.77 -2.75 -4.59
C ALA A 38 11.36 -3.36 -4.46
N ILE A 39 11.16 -4.59 -4.93
CA ILE A 39 9.87 -5.29 -4.84
C ILE A 39 9.52 -5.62 -3.38
N ILE A 40 10.50 -6.06 -2.59
CA ILE A 40 10.29 -6.35 -1.17
C ILE A 40 9.92 -5.08 -0.39
N SER A 41 10.56 -3.96 -0.71
CA SER A 41 10.30 -2.67 -0.06
C SER A 41 8.90 -2.16 -0.35
N ASP A 42 8.42 -2.32 -1.59
CA ASP A 42 7.05 -1.99 -1.99
C ASP A 42 6.03 -2.86 -1.24
N ALA A 43 6.25 -4.18 -1.23
CA ALA A 43 5.41 -5.12 -0.50
C ALA A 43 5.34 -4.80 1.01
N LEU A 44 6.46 -4.41 1.62
CA LEU A 44 6.49 -4.03 3.03
C LEU A 44 5.80 -2.69 3.30
N HIS A 45 5.87 -1.73 2.37
CA HIS A 45 5.14 -0.48 2.43
C HIS A 45 3.63 -0.71 2.41
N ASP A 46 3.13 -1.43 1.40
CA ASP A 46 1.70 -1.70 1.20
C ASP A 46 1.08 -2.50 2.36
N LEU A 47 1.86 -3.46 2.89
CA LEU A 47 1.47 -4.23 4.06
C LEU A 47 1.40 -3.34 5.31
N GLY A 48 2.39 -2.47 5.50
CA GLY A 48 2.42 -1.50 6.59
C GLY A 48 1.22 -0.57 6.58
N ASP A 49 0.87 -0.05 5.40
CA ASP A 49 -0.27 0.84 5.19
C ASP A 49 -1.59 0.11 5.45
N SER A 50 -1.74 -1.09 4.92
CA SER A 50 -2.93 -1.94 5.13
C SER A 50 -3.15 -2.27 6.61
N ILE A 51 -2.09 -2.65 7.35
CA ILE A 51 -2.17 -2.93 8.79
C ILE A 51 -2.51 -1.67 9.57
N SER A 52 -1.87 -0.55 9.24
CA SER A 52 -2.07 0.71 9.96
C SER A 52 -3.50 1.22 9.80
N LEU A 53 -4.00 1.24 8.57
CA LEU A 53 -5.40 1.59 8.27
C LEU A 53 -6.38 0.65 8.95
N GLY A 54 -6.13 -0.67 8.90
CA GLY A 54 -6.96 -1.68 9.56
C GLY A 54 -7.03 -1.48 11.08
N LEU A 55 -5.89 -1.20 11.71
CA LEU A 55 -5.81 -0.93 13.14
C LEU A 55 -6.50 0.40 13.51
N SER A 56 -6.28 1.46 12.76
CA SER A 56 -6.97 2.74 12.97
C SER A 56 -8.47 2.62 12.81
N TRP A 57 -8.95 1.88 11.81
CA TRP A 57 -10.37 1.59 11.63
C TRP A 57 -10.95 0.82 12.81
N TYR A 58 -10.25 -0.22 13.29
CA TYR A 58 -10.67 -0.98 14.47
C TYR A 58 -10.75 -0.09 15.72
N LEU A 59 -9.75 0.76 15.95
CA LEU A 59 -9.70 1.65 17.11
C LEU A 59 -10.75 2.77 17.01
N ASP A 60 -11.02 3.29 15.82
CA ASP A 60 -12.14 4.22 15.57
C ASP A 60 -13.49 3.56 15.86
N HIS A 61 -13.70 2.33 15.38
CA HIS A 61 -14.91 1.58 15.68
C HIS A 61 -15.07 1.36 17.18
N LYS A 62 -13.99 0.96 17.87
CA LYS A 62 -13.99 0.81 19.33
C LYS A 62 -14.27 2.13 20.04
N SER A 63 -13.87 3.27 19.47
CA SER A 63 -14.08 4.58 20.08
C SER A 63 -15.55 4.99 20.20
N LYS A 64 -16.42 4.39 19.37
CA LYS A 64 -17.88 4.60 19.37
C LYS A 64 -18.58 3.86 20.51
N GLN A 65 -17.86 3.03 21.28
CA GLN A 65 -18.41 2.34 22.45
C GLN A 65 -18.62 3.31 23.62
N GLY A 66 -19.80 3.21 24.25
CA GLY A 66 -20.17 3.98 25.44
C GLY A 66 -19.36 3.61 26.69
N ALA A 67 -19.57 4.36 27.76
CA ALA A 67 -18.90 4.13 29.04
C ALA A 67 -19.23 2.76 29.63
N ASN A 68 -18.25 2.15 30.29
CA ASN A 68 -18.42 0.90 31.04
C ASN A 68 -17.70 0.99 32.41
N ARG A 69 -17.76 -0.08 33.22
CA ARG A 69 -17.14 -0.11 34.56
C ARG A 69 -15.62 0.12 34.57
N SER A 70 -14.93 -0.14 33.45
CA SER A 70 -13.48 0.06 33.30
C SER A 70 -13.14 1.41 32.67
N PHE A 71 -14.00 1.97 31.81
CA PHE A 71 -13.83 3.24 31.13
C PHE A 71 -15.04 4.15 31.38
N THR A 72 -14.95 4.94 32.45
CA THR A 72 -16.03 5.81 32.94
C THR A 72 -16.39 6.94 31.96
N PHE A 73 -15.46 7.34 31.09
CA PHE A 73 -15.66 8.36 30.05
C PHE A 73 -15.94 7.77 28.65
N GLY A 74 -16.11 6.44 28.53
CA GLY A 74 -16.21 5.77 27.24
C GLY A 74 -14.87 5.65 26.51
N TYR A 75 -14.93 5.20 25.26
CA TYR A 75 -13.75 4.80 24.48
C TYR A 75 -13.28 5.87 23.48
N THR A 76 -13.83 7.09 23.52
CA THR A 76 -13.61 8.12 22.49
C THR A 76 -12.12 8.41 22.19
N ARG A 77 -11.24 8.31 23.20
CA ARG A 77 -9.78 8.49 23.03
C ARG A 77 -9.11 7.43 22.14
N PHE A 78 -9.76 6.28 21.90
CA PHE A 78 -9.22 5.23 21.05
C PHE A 78 -9.11 5.66 19.58
N SER A 79 -9.98 6.56 19.08
CA SER A 79 -9.84 7.10 17.72
C SER A 79 -8.56 7.93 17.59
N LEU A 80 -8.25 8.76 18.59
CA LEU A 80 -7.00 9.53 18.64
C LEU A 80 -5.76 8.63 18.79
N LEU A 81 -5.86 7.57 19.60
CA LEU A 81 -4.79 6.56 19.70
C LEU A 81 -4.57 5.85 18.36
N GLY A 82 -5.64 5.51 17.64
CA GLY A 82 -5.57 4.90 16.33
C GLY A 82 -4.92 5.79 15.28
N ALA A 83 -5.23 7.09 15.28
CA ALA A 83 -4.56 8.06 14.43
C ALA A 83 -3.07 8.20 14.78
N LEU A 84 -2.71 8.24 16.08
CA LEU A 84 -1.33 8.33 16.53
C LEU A 84 -0.51 7.11 16.12
N ILE A 85 -1.05 5.90 16.31
CA ILE A 85 -0.40 4.66 15.91
C ILE A 85 -0.20 4.65 14.39
N ASN A 86 -1.20 5.05 13.60
CA ASN A 86 -1.08 5.15 12.15
C ASN A 86 0.09 6.04 11.74
N SER A 87 0.14 7.27 12.29
CA SER A 87 1.21 8.21 11.99
C SER A 87 2.59 7.66 12.36
N LEU A 88 2.72 6.96 13.49
CA LEU A 88 3.99 6.34 13.89
C LEU A 88 4.40 5.21 12.95
N VAL A 89 3.47 4.35 12.52
CA VAL A 89 3.80 3.27 11.59
C VAL A 89 4.19 3.84 10.22
N LEU A 90 3.47 4.82 9.69
CA LEU A 90 3.81 5.47 8.42
C LEU A 90 5.21 6.12 8.46
N ILE A 91 5.55 6.81 9.55
CA ILE A 91 6.88 7.41 9.73
C ILE A 91 7.96 6.32 9.83
N ALA A 92 7.72 5.28 10.61
CA ALA A 92 8.68 4.18 10.77
C ALA A 92 8.90 3.42 9.46
N GLY A 93 7.83 3.14 8.72
CA GLY A 93 7.86 2.52 7.39
C GLY A 93 8.64 3.38 6.40
N SER A 94 8.39 4.69 6.37
CA SER A 94 9.13 5.62 5.52
C SER A 94 10.63 5.61 5.81
N ILE A 95 11.02 5.63 7.09
CA ILE A 95 12.43 5.55 7.50
C ILE A 95 13.05 4.21 7.07
N PHE A 96 12.32 3.11 7.23
CA PHE A 96 12.77 1.78 6.81
C PHE A 96 13.03 1.71 5.29
N VAL A 97 12.07 2.15 4.47
CA VAL A 97 12.20 2.18 3.00
C VAL A 97 13.39 3.03 2.55
N ILE A 98 13.56 4.22 3.15
CA ILE A 98 14.70 5.10 2.86
C ILE A 98 16.02 4.43 3.23
N ASN A 99 16.10 3.75 4.38
CA ASN A 99 17.31 3.04 4.79
C ASN A 99 17.68 1.91 3.83
N GLU A 100 16.71 1.12 3.37
CA GLU A 100 16.94 0.06 2.38
C GLU A 100 17.38 0.63 1.03
N ALA A 101 16.76 1.71 0.57
CA ALA A 101 17.16 2.40 -0.66
C ALA A 101 18.61 2.91 -0.58
N VAL A 102 19.00 3.50 0.56
CA VAL A 102 20.39 3.96 0.79
C VAL A 102 21.35 2.78 0.88
N ALA A 103 20.99 1.71 1.59
CA ALA A 103 21.80 0.51 1.69
C ALA A 103 22.10 -0.09 0.31
N ARG A 104 21.11 -0.12 -0.59
CA ARG A 104 21.28 -0.63 -1.96
C ARG A 104 22.26 0.22 -2.79
N ILE A 105 22.26 1.53 -2.61
CA ILE A 105 23.22 2.44 -3.27
C ILE A 105 24.65 2.18 -2.77
N ILE A 106 24.82 1.86 -1.49
CA ILE A 106 26.14 1.65 -0.87
C ILE A 106 26.68 0.24 -1.17
N THR A 107 25.83 -0.78 -1.07
CA THR A 107 26.15 -2.18 -1.34
C THR A 107 25.21 -2.74 -2.40
N PRO A 108 25.58 -2.59 -3.68
CA PRO A 108 24.77 -3.10 -4.79
C PRO A 108 24.78 -4.63 -4.80
N GLU A 109 23.62 -5.25 -5.00
CA GLU A 109 23.50 -6.69 -5.17
C GLU A 109 22.83 -7.04 -6.49
N HIS A 110 23.22 -8.18 -7.06
CA HIS A 110 22.60 -8.70 -8.26
C HIS A 110 21.13 -9.03 -8.01
N THR A 111 20.28 -8.41 -8.81
CA THR A 111 18.85 -8.63 -8.84
C THR A 111 18.50 -9.32 -10.16
N ASP A 112 17.55 -10.25 -10.16
CA ASP A 112 17.04 -10.80 -11.42
C ASP A 112 16.22 -9.73 -12.16
N ALA A 113 16.86 -9.07 -13.11
CA ALA A 113 16.26 -8.00 -13.88
C ALA A 113 15.08 -8.46 -14.75
N GLN A 114 15.08 -9.72 -15.21
CA GLN A 114 13.97 -10.29 -15.98
C GLN A 114 12.75 -10.54 -15.10
N GLY A 115 12.96 -11.13 -13.91
CA GLY A 115 11.91 -11.27 -12.91
C GLY A 115 11.34 -9.91 -12.50
N MET A 116 12.22 -8.93 -12.25
CA MET A 116 11.82 -7.58 -11.86
C MET A 116 10.96 -6.88 -12.92
N LEU A 117 11.29 -7.05 -14.21
CA LEU A 117 10.49 -6.54 -15.32
C LEU A 117 9.07 -7.13 -15.33
N ILE A 118 8.95 -8.45 -15.15
CA ILE A 118 7.65 -9.14 -15.16
C ILE A 118 6.78 -8.64 -14.01
N PHE A 119 7.32 -8.59 -12.80
CA PHE A 119 6.61 -8.06 -11.64
C PHE A 119 6.23 -6.59 -11.85
N ALA A 120 7.10 -5.79 -12.46
CA ALA A 120 6.80 -4.39 -12.72
C ALA A 120 5.66 -4.17 -13.71
N ILE A 121 5.58 -4.97 -14.77
CA ILE A 121 4.44 -4.93 -15.70
C ILE A 121 3.14 -5.32 -14.97
N ILE A 122 3.19 -6.35 -14.13
CA ILE A 122 2.03 -6.79 -13.36
C ILE A 122 1.61 -5.68 -12.38
N GLY A 123 2.54 -5.10 -11.62
CA GLY A 123 2.25 -4.05 -10.65
C GLY A 123 1.66 -2.79 -11.27
N VAL A 124 2.25 -2.27 -12.35
CA VAL A 124 1.67 -1.15 -13.09
C VAL A 124 0.26 -1.47 -13.58
N SER A 125 0.04 -2.69 -14.08
CA SER A 125 -1.27 -3.09 -14.62
C SER A 125 -2.33 -3.24 -13.52
N VAL A 126 -1.96 -3.89 -12.42
CA VAL A 126 -2.82 -4.18 -11.28
C VAL A 126 -3.21 -2.89 -10.55
N ASN A 127 -2.21 -2.10 -10.14
CA ASN A 127 -2.45 -0.85 -9.43
C ASN A 127 -3.10 0.19 -10.35
N GLY A 128 -2.74 0.21 -11.64
CA GLY A 128 -3.36 1.11 -12.63
C GLY A 128 -4.84 0.79 -12.85
N TYR A 129 -5.20 -0.49 -12.96
CA TYR A 129 -6.59 -0.91 -13.08
C TYR A 129 -7.39 -0.60 -11.81
N ALA A 130 -6.81 -0.85 -10.63
CA ALA A 130 -7.44 -0.54 -9.36
C ALA A 130 -7.66 0.98 -9.20
N ALA A 131 -6.65 1.80 -9.50
CA ALA A 131 -6.73 3.25 -9.47
C ALA A 131 -7.82 3.77 -10.42
N TRP A 132 -7.84 3.30 -11.67
CA TRP A 132 -8.85 3.68 -12.65
C TRP A 132 -10.27 3.33 -12.17
N LYS A 133 -10.47 2.14 -11.62
CA LYS A 133 -11.78 1.70 -11.11
C LYS A 133 -12.29 2.53 -9.93
N VAL A 134 -11.39 3.03 -9.07
CA VAL A 134 -11.76 3.86 -7.90
C VAL A 134 -11.83 5.35 -8.27
N SER A 135 -11.23 5.77 -9.38
CA SER A 135 -11.11 7.19 -9.79
C SER A 135 -12.45 7.90 -10.05
N ASP A 136 -13.48 7.16 -10.48
CA ASP A 136 -14.85 7.68 -10.68
C ASP A 136 -15.61 7.94 -9.37
N GLY A 137 -14.98 7.64 -8.22
CA GLY A 137 -15.53 7.86 -6.89
C GLY A 137 -15.83 9.33 -6.60
N LYS A 138 -16.98 9.58 -5.95
CA LYS A 138 -17.41 10.95 -5.58
C LYS A 138 -17.05 11.30 -4.14
N THR A 139 -16.70 10.32 -3.32
CA THR A 139 -16.36 10.52 -1.91
C THR A 139 -14.89 10.92 -1.75
N LEU A 140 -14.59 11.63 -0.66
CA LEU A 140 -13.22 11.96 -0.33
C LEU A 140 -12.37 10.70 -0.12
N ASN A 141 -12.95 9.65 0.47
CA ASN A 141 -12.27 8.39 0.74
C ASN A 141 -11.84 7.68 -0.56
N GLU A 142 -12.73 7.59 -1.55
CA GLU A 142 -12.39 7.02 -2.86
C GLU A 142 -11.27 7.81 -3.54
N LYS A 143 -11.32 9.15 -3.47
CA LYS A 143 -10.23 9.98 -4.00
C LYS A 143 -8.90 9.64 -3.34
N VAL A 144 -8.85 9.62 -2.01
CA VAL A 144 -7.62 9.31 -1.26
C VAL A 144 -7.07 7.93 -1.66
N ILE A 145 -7.92 6.91 -1.76
CA ILE A 145 -7.51 5.57 -2.20
C ILE A 145 -7.00 5.60 -3.65
N SER A 146 -7.66 6.33 -4.55
CA SER A 146 -7.20 6.47 -5.93
C SER A 146 -5.85 7.19 -6.03
N TRP A 147 -5.58 8.15 -5.16
CA TRP A 147 -4.27 8.84 -5.11
C TRP A 147 -3.16 7.91 -4.62
N HIS A 148 -3.45 7.10 -3.60
CA HIS A 148 -2.51 6.09 -3.10
C HIS A 148 -2.19 5.04 -4.17
N LEU A 149 -3.21 4.44 -4.81
CA LEU A 149 -2.98 3.48 -5.90
C LEU A 149 -2.22 4.09 -7.08
N LEU A 150 -2.34 5.39 -7.31
CA LEU A 150 -1.57 6.09 -8.34
C LEU A 150 -0.11 6.33 -7.92
N GLU A 151 0.15 6.54 -6.63
CA GLU A 151 1.50 6.53 -6.06
C GLU A 151 2.18 5.17 -6.28
N ASP A 152 1.48 4.07 -6.02
CA ASP A 152 1.99 2.71 -6.24
C ASP A 152 2.31 2.49 -7.72
N VAL A 153 1.44 2.94 -8.63
CA VAL A 153 1.71 2.89 -10.09
C VAL A 153 2.99 3.63 -10.45
N LEU A 154 3.27 4.78 -9.84
CA LEU A 154 4.50 5.53 -10.09
C LEU A 154 5.72 4.80 -9.54
N GLY A 155 5.61 4.18 -8.36
CA GLY A 155 6.64 3.29 -7.81
C GLY A 155 6.95 2.13 -8.76
N TRP A 156 5.91 1.42 -9.19
CA TRP A 156 6.03 0.31 -10.15
C TRP A 156 6.55 0.73 -11.52
N ALA A 157 6.21 1.93 -11.99
CA ALA A 157 6.78 2.49 -13.21
C ALA A 157 8.29 2.77 -13.06
N ALA A 158 8.75 3.22 -11.89
CA ALA A 158 10.18 3.37 -11.61
C ALA A 158 10.90 2.02 -11.63
N VAL A 159 10.34 0.99 -10.98
CA VAL A 159 10.86 -0.40 -11.00
C VAL A 159 10.91 -0.93 -12.45
N LEU A 160 9.90 -0.63 -13.28
CA LEU A 160 9.86 -1.01 -14.69
C LEU A 160 11.01 -0.36 -15.48
N ILE A 161 11.24 0.94 -15.29
CA ILE A 161 12.33 1.66 -15.96
C ILE A 161 13.68 1.09 -15.53
N VAL A 162 13.88 0.89 -14.23
CA VAL A 162 15.13 0.35 -13.68
C VAL A 162 15.40 -1.05 -14.22
N SER A 163 14.40 -1.95 -14.23
CA SER A 163 14.58 -3.31 -14.76
C SER A 163 14.94 -3.33 -16.25
N ILE A 164 14.35 -2.47 -17.07
CA ILE A 164 14.75 -2.31 -18.49
C ILE A 164 16.22 -1.88 -18.58
N VAL A 165 16.63 -0.88 -17.81
CA VAL A 165 18.03 -0.42 -17.80
C VAL A 165 18.97 -1.56 -17.42
N LEU A 166 18.65 -2.35 -16.39
CA LEU A 166 19.46 -3.48 -15.94
C LEU A 166 19.55 -4.64 -16.95
N ILE A 167 18.56 -4.81 -17.82
CA ILE A 167 18.61 -5.82 -18.89
C ILE A 167 19.59 -5.40 -20.00
N PHE A 168 19.63 -4.11 -20.36
CA PHE A 168 20.46 -3.60 -21.46
C PHE A 168 21.86 -3.18 -21.04
N GLN A 169 22.01 -2.79 -19.78
CA GLN A 169 23.28 -2.44 -19.20
C GLN A 169 23.49 -3.38 -18.03
N ASP A 170 24.56 -4.20 -18.13
CA ASP A 170 24.99 -5.15 -17.10
C ASP A 170 25.62 -4.39 -15.90
N ILE A 171 24.94 -3.34 -15.45
CA ILE A 171 25.34 -2.52 -14.33
C ILE A 171 24.80 -3.18 -13.08
N HIS A 172 25.69 -3.34 -12.12
CA HIS A 172 25.41 -4.06 -10.88
C HIS A 172 24.60 -3.21 -9.88
N TYR A 173 23.92 -2.14 -10.32
CA TYR A 173 23.29 -1.12 -9.46
C TYR A 173 21.81 -1.39 -9.21
#